data_AF-A0A6T9ES74-F1
#
_entry.id   AF-A0A6T9ES74-F1
#
_cell.length_a   1.000
_cell.length_b   1.000
_cell.length_c   1.000
_cell.angle_alpha   90.00
_cell.angle_beta   90.00
_cell.angle_gamma   90.00
#
_symmetry.space_group_name_H-M   'P 1'
#
loop_
_entity.id
_entity.type
_entity.pdbx_description
1 polymer ?
#
loop_
_entity_poly.entity_id
_entity_poly.type
_entity_poly.pdbx_seq_one_letter_code
_entity_poly.pdbx_strand_id
1 'polypeptide(L)'
;MTFRLSFGAEPKLMFTFLRTYENIGSAILELNGNRFAVQGLDTTNKVSQSHTLWFDAKQDVHQAHEGMMFGFGVAPHSRDLALNVSAPGAKFKIISVISC
;
A
#
# COMPACT_ATOMS: atom_id res chain seq x y z
N MET A 1 7.13 8.61 -4.61
CA MET A 1 7.86 8.53 -3.34
C MET A 1 8.36 7.11 -3.17
N THR A 2 9.54 6.89 -2.61
CA THR A 2 10.13 5.55 -2.46
C THR A 2 10.51 5.30 -1.02
N PHE A 3 10.18 4.11 -0.51
CA PHE A 3 10.54 3.65 0.83
C PHE A 3 11.43 2.41 0.71
N ARG A 4 12.53 2.36 1.46
CA ARG A 4 13.39 1.18 1.55
C ARG A 4 12.91 0.30 2.69
N LEU A 5 12.50 -0.92 2.36
CA LEU A 5 11.87 -1.86 3.28
C LEU A 5 12.78 -3.05 3.54
N SER A 6 12.70 -3.58 4.75
CA SER A 6 13.30 -4.86 5.13
C SER A 6 12.23 -5.71 5.79
N PHE A 7 12.27 -7.01 5.52
CA PHE A 7 11.30 -7.98 5.97
C PHE A 7 11.99 -9.09 6.75
N GLY A 8 11.29 -9.63 7.74
CA GLY A 8 11.73 -10.73 8.59
C GLY A 8 11.35 -12.09 8.02
N ALA A 9 11.21 -13.07 8.91
CA ALA A 9 10.84 -14.44 8.54
C ALA A 9 9.42 -14.55 7.96
N GLU A 10 8.52 -13.69 8.42
CA GLU A 10 7.14 -13.58 7.93
C GLU A 10 6.91 -12.18 7.36
N PRO A 11 7.15 -11.95 6.05
CA PRO A 11 7.04 -10.63 5.44
C PRO A 11 5.64 -10.05 5.57
N LYS A 12 5.47 -8.99 6.38
CA LYS A 12 4.22 -8.22 6.46
C LYS A 12 4.47 -6.77 6.11
N LEU A 13 3.47 -6.14 5.49
CA LEU A 13 3.47 -4.71 5.18
C LEU A 13 2.16 -4.09 5.69
N MET A 14 2.27 -2.99 6.42
CA MET A 14 1.15 -2.12 6.75
C MET A 14 1.33 -0.79 6.04
N PHE A 15 0.30 -0.36 5.33
CA PHE A 15 0.27 0.90 4.62
C PHE A 15 -0.92 1.73 5.09
N THR A 16 -0.64 2.83 5.78
CA THR A 16 -1.67 3.75 6.27
C THR A 16 -1.66 5.02 5.44
N PHE A 17 -2.83 5.44 4.97
CA PHE A 17 -3.03 6.64 4.17
C PHE A 17 -4.32 7.35 4.56
N LEU A 18 -4.46 8.60 4.13
CA LEU A 18 -5.70 9.36 4.31
C LEU A 18 -6.73 8.91 3.27
N ARG A 19 -7.92 8.51 3.71
CA ARG A 19 -9.13 8.51 2.88
C ARG A 19 -9.96 9.75 3.18
N THR A 20 -10.56 10.34 2.16
CA THR A 20 -11.44 11.52 2.30
C THR A 20 -12.49 11.53 1.21
N TYR A 21 -13.51 12.38 1.34
CA TYR A 21 -14.66 12.45 0.45
C TYR A 21 -14.48 13.42 -0.73
N GLU A 22 -13.42 14.24 -0.74
CA GLU A 22 -13.14 15.19 -1.82
C GLU A 22 -11.64 15.49 -1.97
N ASN A 23 -11.24 15.95 -3.15
CA ASN A 23 -9.90 16.50 -3.43
C ASN A 23 -8.71 15.57 -3.14
N ILE A 24 -8.93 14.26 -3.19
CA ILE A 24 -7.91 13.21 -3.07
C ILE A 24 -8.06 12.21 -4.22
N GLY A 25 -6.96 11.63 -4.67
CA GLY A 25 -6.97 10.59 -5.70
C GLY A 25 -6.57 9.23 -5.19
N SER A 26 -6.12 8.42 -6.13
CA SER A 26 -5.57 7.08 -5.90
C SER A 26 -4.04 7.13 -5.87
N ALA A 27 -3.43 6.08 -5.32
CA ALA A 27 -2.01 5.81 -5.52
C ALA A 27 -1.79 4.37 -5.96
N ILE A 28 -0.69 4.14 -6.66
CA ILE A 28 -0.20 2.81 -7.03
C ILE A 28 1.02 2.54 -6.15
N LEU A 29 0.93 1.45 -5.39
CA LEU A 29 2.02 0.84 -4.64
C LEU A 29 2.70 -0.17 -5.56
N GLU A 30 4.00 -0.09 -5.74
CA GLU A 30 4.79 -1.04 -6.49
C GLU A 30 5.93 -1.58 -5.62
N LEU A 31 5.98 -2.89 -5.42
CA LEU A 31 7.02 -3.58 -4.66
C LEU A 31 7.30 -4.92 -5.33
N ASN A 32 8.58 -5.22 -5.56
CA ASN A 32 9.01 -6.50 -6.15
C ASN A 32 8.33 -6.79 -7.51
N GLY A 33 8.13 -5.75 -8.34
CA GLY A 33 7.44 -5.84 -9.64
C GLY A 33 5.92 -5.94 -9.57
N ASN A 34 5.35 -6.18 -8.38
CA ASN A 34 3.91 -6.29 -8.16
C ASN A 34 3.30 -4.94 -7.84
N ARG A 35 2.09 -4.68 -8.38
CA ARG A 35 1.40 -3.39 -8.27
C ARG A 35 0.05 -3.53 -7.57
N PHE A 36 -0.24 -2.58 -6.69
CA PHE A 36 -1.51 -2.50 -5.98
C PHE A 36 -2.05 -1.06 -5.96
N ALA A 37 -3.31 -0.87 -6.35
CA ALA A 37 -3.96 0.43 -6.34
C ALA A 37 -4.71 0.65 -5.01
N VAL A 38 -4.44 1.79 -4.37
CA VAL A 38 -5.14 2.25 -3.17
C VAL A 38 -6.00 3.46 -3.50
N GLN A 39 -7.24 3.46 -2.99
CA GLN A 39 -8.20 4.52 -3.29
C GLN A 39 -8.35 5.48 -2.10
N GLY A 40 -7.88 6.73 -2.28
CA GLY A 40 -8.06 7.77 -1.28
C GLY A 40 -9.50 8.27 -1.19
N LEU A 41 -10.27 8.23 -2.28
CA LEU A 41 -11.64 8.76 -2.27
C LEU A 41 -12.60 7.77 -1.59
N ASP A 42 -13.34 8.25 -0.61
CA ASP A 42 -14.48 7.57 -0.01
C ASP A 42 -15.73 8.45 -0.17
N THR A 43 -16.58 8.09 -1.13
CA THR A 43 -17.82 8.83 -1.41
C THR A 43 -18.98 8.44 -0.48
N THR A 44 -18.79 7.40 0.34
CA THR A 44 -19.82 6.91 1.27
C THR A 44 -19.76 7.65 2.60
N ASN A 45 -18.54 7.90 3.10
CA ASN A 45 -18.32 8.58 4.37
C ASN A 45 -17.87 10.03 4.13
N LYS A 46 -18.66 11.01 4.60
CA LYS A 46 -18.33 12.45 4.50
C LYS A 46 -17.34 12.93 5.56
N VAL A 47 -16.31 12.14 5.83
CA VAL A 47 -15.26 12.45 6.81
C VAL A 47 -13.91 11.99 6.28
N SER A 48 -12.83 12.69 6.64
CA SER A 48 -11.48 12.24 6.36
C SER A 48 -11.00 11.31 7.48
N GLN A 49 -10.45 10.14 7.14
CA GLN A 49 -10.03 9.13 8.09
C GLN A 49 -8.70 8.49 7.67
N SER A 50 -7.91 8.07 8.66
CA SER A 50 -6.78 7.18 8.39
C SER A 50 -7.30 5.79 8.04
N HIS A 51 -6.84 5.25 6.92
CA HIS A 51 -7.15 3.89 6.50
C HIS A 51 -5.87 3.08 6.41
N THR A 52 -5.87 1.89 7.00
CA THR A 52 -4.70 1.00 7.04
C THR A 52 -5.01 -0.28 6.30
N LEU A 53 -4.19 -0.58 5.31
CA LEU A 53 -4.20 -1.88 4.65
C LEU A 53 -3.07 -2.74 5.19
N TRP A 54 -3.38 -4.01 5.40
CA TRP A 54 -2.44 -5.03 5.82
C TRP A 54 -2.21 -6.01 4.67
N PHE A 55 -0.95 -6.26 4.35
CA PHE A 55 -0.53 -7.15 3.28
C PHE A 55 0.28 -8.29 3.86
N ASP A 56 -0.07 -9.51 3.48
CA ASP A 56 0.81 -10.67 3.64
C ASP A 56 1.81 -10.64 2.49
N ALA A 57 2.89 -9.87 2.65
CA ALA A 57 3.80 -9.52 1.57
C ALA A 57 4.45 -10.73 0.89
N LYS A 58 4.49 -11.88 1.57
CA LYS A 58 4.96 -13.17 1.02
C LYS A 58 4.07 -13.72 -0.10
N GLN A 59 2.76 -13.46 -0.07
CA GLN A 59 1.86 -14.00 -1.07
C GLN A 59 2.15 -13.40 -2.45
N ASP A 60 2.11 -14.21 -3.50
CA ASP A 60 2.31 -13.75 -4.87
C ASP A 60 0.97 -13.62 -5.59
N VAL A 61 0.22 -12.57 -5.26
CA VAL A 61 -1.10 -12.30 -5.82
C VAL A 61 -1.03 -11.02 -6.65
N HIS A 62 -1.14 -11.19 -7.97
CA HIS A 62 -0.83 -10.17 -8.97
C HIS A 62 -1.92 -9.10 -9.17
N GLN A 63 -3.17 -9.40 -8.81
CA GLN A 63 -4.30 -8.46 -8.89
C GLN A 63 -5.38 -8.83 -7.89
N ALA A 64 -5.87 -7.86 -7.13
CA ALA A 64 -7.10 -8.02 -6.37
C ALA A 64 -7.71 -6.64 -6.01
N HIS A 65 -8.99 -6.66 -5.61
CA HIS A 65 -9.74 -5.50 -5.12
C HIS A 65 -9.71 -5.42 -3.59
N GLU A 66 -9.90 -4.21 -3.06
CA GLU A 66 -9.99 -3.94 -1.62
C GLU A 66 -10.88 -4.98 -0.90
N GLY A 67 -10.30 -5.80 0.00
CA GLY A 67 -11.00 -6.88 0.71
C GLY A 67 -10.53 -8.32 0.45
N MET A 68 -9.64 -8.57 -0.51
CA MET A 68 -9.01 -9.89 -0.71
C MET A 68 -7.61 -10.01 -0.06
N MET A 69 -7.04 -11.21 0.03
CA MET A 69 -5.65 -11.37 0.49
C MET A 69 -4.68 -10.88 -0.58
N PHE A 70 -3.72 -10.04 -0.18
CA PHE A 70 -2.73 -9.43 -1.04
C PHE A 70 -1.32 -9.68 -0.52
N GLY A 71 -0.40 -9.86 -1.47
CA GLY A 71 1.03 -9.83 -1.21
C GLY A 71 1.81 -9.35 -2.42
N PHE A 72 3.12 -9.25 -2.26
CA PHE A 72 4.05 -8.73 -3.26
C PHE A 72 5.09 -9.78 -3.67
N GLY A 73 4.90 -11.06 -3.32
CA GLY A 73 5.85 -12.14 -3.61
C GLY A 73 7.20 -11.95 -2.92
N VAL A 74 7.24 -11.26 -1.78
CA VAL A 74 8.48 -10.94 -1.07
C VAL A 74 9.02 -12.18 -0.36
N ALA A 75 10.28 -12.53 -0.61
CA ALA A 75 10.95 -13.62 0.09
C ALA A 75 11.24 -13.24 1.56
N PRO A 76 11.19 -14.19 2.51
CA PRO A 76 11.67 -13.99 3.88
C PRO A 76 13.09 -13.41 3.93
N HIS A 77 13.35 -12.56 4.92
CA HIS A 77 14.65 -11.91 5.15
C HIS A 77 15.13 -10.97 4.04
N SER A 78 14.26 -10.59 3.09
CA SER A 78 14.58 -9.60 2.06
C SER A 78 14.93 -8.24 2.67
N ARG A 79 15.94 -7.57 2.13
CA ARG A 79 16.41 -6.25 2.59
C ARG A 79 16.50 -5.27 1.45
N ASP A 80 16.40 -3.98 1.78
CA ASP A 80 16.53 -2.84 0.88
C ASP A 80 15.58 -2.86 -0.35
N LEU A 81 14.42 -3.52 -0.21
CA LEU A 81 13.42 -3.54 -1.27
C LEU A 81 12.76 -2.15 -1.39
N ALA A 82 12.62 -1.67 -2.62
CA ALA A 82 11.98 -0.39 -2.90
C ALA A 82 10.46 -0.55 -3.04
N LEU A 83 9.71 0.00 -2.07
CA LEU A 83 8.30 0.29 -2.27
C LEU A 83 8.17 1.65 -2.95
N ASN A 84 7.77 1.65 -4.21
CA ASN A 84 7.48 2.85 -4.98
C ASN A 84 5.99 3.19 -4.85
N VAL A 85 5.70 4.43 -4.47
CA VAL A 85 4.34 4.97 -4.39
C VAL A 85 4.19 6.10 -5.39
N SER A 86 3.26 5.95 -6.32
CA SER A 86 2.96 6.94 -7.37
C SER A 86 1.49 7.37 -7.32
N ALA A 87 1.23 8.67 -7.41
CA ALA A 87 -0.11 9.25 -7.44
C ALA A 87 -0.19 10.28 -8.58
N PRO A 88 -0.23 9.84 -9.84
CA PRO A 88 -0.17 10.75 -10.97
C PRO A 88 -1.42 11.64 -11.02
N GLY A 89 -1.22 12.96 -10.97
CA GLY A 89 -2.26 13.95 -11.19
C GLY A 89 -3.21 14.24 -10.03
N ALA A 90 -3.05 13.58 -8.87
CA ALA A 90 -3.93 13.78 -7.73
C ALA A 90 -3.19 13.87 -6.40
N LYS A 91 -3.77 14.61 -5.45
CA LYS A 91 -3.27 14.65 -4.06
C LYS A 91 -3.48 13.28 -3.43
N PHE A 92 -2.46 12.75 -2.78
CA PHE A 92 -2.54 11.52 -1.98
C PHE A 92 -1.66 11.70 -0.74
N LYS A 93 -2.17 11.31 0.44
CA LYS A 93 -1.45 11.50 1.71
C LYS A 93 -1.17 10.16 2.36
N ILE A 94 0.11 9.81 2.39
CA ILE A 94 0.62 8.66 3.13
C ILE A 94 0.81 9.10 4.60
N ILE A 95 0.40 8.26 5.53
CA ILE A 95 0.52 8.50 6.98
C ILE A 95 1.67 7.64 7.53
N SER A 96 1.71 6.36 7.21
CA SER A 96 2.79 5.47 7.62
C SER A 96 2.99 4.29 6.66
N VAL A 97 4.22 3.78 6.67
CA VAL A 97 4.62 2.55 5.99
C VAL A 97 5.44 1.75 7.00
N ILE A 98 5.01 0.52 7.29
CA ILE A 98 5.66 -0.34 8.29
C ILE A 98 5.88 -1.70 7.65
N SER A 99 7.12 -2.21 7.71
CA SER A 99 7.47 -3.57 7.28
C SER A 99 8.06 -4.37 8.43
N CYS A 100 7.77 -5.67 8.49
CA CYS A 100 8.40 -6.60 9.41
C CYS A 100 8.64 -7.99 8.79
#